data_AF-A0A8T3QVT8-F1
#
_entry.id   AF-A0A8T3QVT8-F1
#
_cell.length_a   1.000
_cell.length_b   1.000
_cell.length_c   1.000
_cell.angle_alpha   90.00
_cell.angle_beta   90.00
_cell.angle_gamma   90.00
#
_symmetry.space_group_name_H-M   'P 1'
#
loop_
_entity.id
_entity.type
_entity.pdbx_description
1 polymer ?
#
loop_
_entity_poly.entity_id
_entity_poly.type
_entity_poly.pdbx_seq_one_letter_code
_entity_poly.pdbx_strand_id
1 'polypeptide(L)'
;MARRGLSEASKRKAAIQASTRMIARGERPLYRVRTALDGSYAIVGSPWLPVPVVGRRESLAAVRVVIAAELDVPADGFDVAME
;
A
#
# COMPACT_ATOMS: atom_id res chain seq x y z
N MET A 1 17.97 -23.55 15.08
CA MET A 1 18.23 -22.24 14.44
C MET A 1 16.90 -21.53 14.21
N ALA A 2 16.57 -20.52 15.01
CA ALA A 2 15.36 -19.73 14.78
C ALA A 2 15.57 -18.89 13.51
N ARG A 3 14.72 -19.08 12.48
CA ARG A 3 14.65 -18.14 11.36
C ARG A 3 14.30 -16.79 11.96
N ARG A 4 15.26 -15.86 12.03
CA ARG A 4 14.98 -14.46 12.33
C ARG A 4 14.00 -13.98 11.27
N GLY A 5 12.71 -13.95 11.61
CA GLY A 5 11.71 -13.33 10.76
C GLY A 5 12.15 -11.91 10.47
N LEU A 6 12.10 -11.49 9.21
CA LEU A 6 12.30 -10.10 8.84
C LEU A 6 11.42 -9.23 9.74
N SER A 7 12.02 -8.22 10.37
CA SER A 7 11.25 -7.26 11.15
C SER A 7 10.22 -6.59 10.22
N GLU A 8 9.10 -6.13 10.77
CA GLU A 8 8.06 -5.44 10.00
C GLU A 8 8.64 -4.26 9.20
N ALA A 9 9.63 -3.56 9.76
CA ALA A 9 10.37 -2.50 9.07
C ALA A 9 11.13 -3.00 7.83
N SER A 10 11.76 -4.18 7.90
CA SER A 10 12.46 -4.76 6.75
C SER A 10 11.50 -5.24 5.66
N LYS A 11 10.34 -5.79 6.05
CA LYS A 11 9.28 -6.16 5.09
C LYS A 11 8.71 -4.93 4.39
N ARG A 12 8.46 -3.85 5.14
CA ARG A 12 8.03 -2.54 4.60
C ARG A 12 9.03 -2.04 3.57
N LYS A 13 10.32 -1.95 3.92
CA LYS A 13 11.36 -1.47 3.01
C LYS A 13 11.46 -2.32 1.74
N ALA A 14 11.38 -3.64 1.87
CA ALA A 14 11.40 -4.55 0.73
C ALA A 14 10.18 -4.37 -0.20
N ALA A 15 8.98 -4.20 0.38
CA ALA A 15 7.75 -4.00 -0.38
C ALA A 15 7.74 -2.65 -1.13
N ILE A 16 8.20 -1.57 -0.48
CA ILE A 16 8.37 -0.25 -1.13
C ILE A 16 9.35 -0.39 -2.29
N GLN A 17 10.53 -0.96 -2.04
CA GLN A 17 11.55 -1.13 -3.08
C GLN A 17 11.07 -1.99 -4.25
N ALA A 18 10.33 -3.06 -3.99
CA ALA A 18 9.74 -3.89 -5.04
C ALA A 18 8.73 -3.10 -5.87
N SER A 19 7.84 -2.35 -5.22
CA SER A 19 6.82 -1.52 -5.87
C SER A 19 7.43 -0.43 -6.75
N THR A 20 8.39 0.34 -6.22
CA THR A 20 9.10 1.38 -6.97
C THR A 20 9.82 0.79 -8.18
N ARG A 21 10.41 -0.40 -8.06
CA ARG A 21 11.07 -1.08 -9.19
C ARG A 21 10.08 -1.53 -10.27
N MET A 22 8.92 -2.05 -9.88
CA MET A 22 7.86 -2.41 -10.84
C MET A 22 7.41 -1.17 -11.62
N ILE A 23 7.11 -0.07 -10.93
CA ILE A 23 6.70 1.20 -11.54
C ILE A 23 7.79 1.75 -12.46
N ALA A 24 9.06 1.73 -12.03
CA ALA A 24 10.19 2.16 -12.85
C ALA A 24 10.39 1.31 -14.12
N ARG A 25 9.92 0.06 -14.13
CA ARG A 25 9.90 -0.81 -15.32
C ARG A 25 8.68 -0.59 -16.23
N GLY A 26 7.79 0.35 -15.86
CA GLY A 26 6.53 0.61 -16.57
C GLY A 26 5.42 -0.39 -16.21
N GLU A 27 5.60 -1.22 -15.19
CA GLU A 27 4.54 -2.06 -14.67
C GLU A 27 3.59 -1.25 -13.79
N ARG A 28 2.32 -1.65 -13.72
CA ARG A 28 1.29 -1.04 -12.86
C ARG A 28 0.86 -2.00 -11.76
N PRO A 29 1.42 -1.89 -10.54
CA PRO A 29 0.98 -2.73 -9.43
C PRO A 29 -0.47 -2.40 -9.04
N LEU A 30 -1.23 -3.43 -8.65
CA LEU A 30 -2.60 -3.29 -8.13
C LEU A 30 -2.59 -3.46 -6.61
N TYR A 31 -3.00 -2.42 -5.90
CA TYR A 31 -3.22 -2.47 -4.46
C TYR A 31 -4.69 -2.72 -4.14
N ARG A 32 -4.97 -3.85 -3.49
CA ARG A 32 -6.31 -4.16 -2.99
C ARG A 32 -6.47 -3.59 -1.59
N VAL A 33 -7.54 -2.86 -1.36
CA VAL A 33 -7.88 -2.29 -0.06
C VAL A 33 -9.14 -2.94 0.48
N ARG A 34 -9.08 -3.32 1.76
CA ARG A 34 -10.21 -3.79 2.55
C ARG A 34 -10.54 -2.80 3.65
N THR A 35 -11.81 -2.72 4.02
CA THR A 35 -12.22 -1.92 5.19
C THR A 35 -11.92 -2.71 6.45
N ALA A 36 -11.27 -2.08 7.41
CA ALA A 36 -11.04 -2.63 8.75
C ALA A 36 -12.24 -2.36 9.66
N LEU A 37 -12.30 -3.07 10.80
CA LEU A 37 -13.41 -2.99 11.75
C LEU A 37 -13.55 -1.60 12.40
N ASP A 38 -12.46 -0.84 12.48
CA ASP A 38 -12.41 0.52 13.00
C ASP A 38 -12.79 1.59 11.95
N GLY A 39 -13.20 1.18 10.75
CA GLY A 39 -13.53 2.07 9.64
C GLY A 39 -12.32 2.57 8.85
N SER A 40 -11.09 2.17 9.21
CA SER A 40 -9.89 2.46 8.41
C SER A 40 -9.78 1.55 7.18
N TYR A 41 -8.84 1.85 6.28
CA TYR A 41 -8.53 0.97 5.15
C TYR A 41 -7.17 0.30 5.37
N ALA A 42 -7.12 -1.00 5.07
CA ALA A 42 -5.91 -1.80 5.08
C ALA A 42 -5.62 -2.34 3.68
N ILE A 43 -4.36 -2.29 3.26
CA ILE A 43 -3.92 -2.86 1.98
C ILE A 43 -3.63 -4.35 2.17
N VAL A 44 -4.25 -5.18 1.34
CA VAL A 44 -4.04 -6.63 1.32
C VAL A 44 -2.59 -6.91 0.92
N GLY A 45 -1.87 -7.67 1.75
CA GLY A 45 -0.44 -7.94 1.55
C GLY A 45 0.50 -6.80 1.98
N SER A 46 -0.04 -5.67 2.46
CA SER A 46 0.76 -4.57 3.06
C SER A 46 0.02 -3.92 4.24
N PRO A 47 -0.28 -4.69 5.31
CA PRO A 47 -1.06 -4.21 6.45
C PRO A 47 -0.36 -3.13 7.29
N TRP A 48 0.95 -2.92 7.09
CA TRP A 48 1.74 -1.88 7.75
C TRP A 48 1.59 -0.49 7.11
N LEU A 49 0.79 -0.35 6.06
CA LEU A 49 0.53 0.92 5.39
C LEU A 49 -0.84 1.42 5.85
N PRO A 50 -0.92 2.12 7.00
CA PRO A 50 -2.18 2.59 7.53
C PRO A 50 -2.73 3.66 6.59
N VAL A 51 -3.95 3.48 6.11
CA VAL A 51 -4.65 4.54 5.38
C VAL A 51 -5.76 5.07 6.30
N PRO A 52 -5.51 6.19 7.02
CA PRO A 52 -6.53 6.83 7.82
C PRO A 52 -7.49 7.54 6.86
N VAL A 53 -8.62 6.92 6.51
CA VAL A 53 -9.68 7.61 5.78
C VAL A 53 -10.97 7.55 6.56
N VAL A 54 -11.58 8.72 6.75
CA VAL A 54 -12.89 8.88 7.35
C VAL A 54 -13.90 8.93 6.21
N GLY A 55 -14.61 7.83 5.95
CA GLY A 55 -15.71 7.78 4.98
C GLY A 55 -15.44 6.96 3.71
N ARG A 56 -16.52 6.50 3.06
CA ARG A 56 -16.56 5.42 2.06
C ARG A 56 -16.40 5.84 0.59
N ARG A 57 -16.54 7.14 0.27
CA ARG A 57 -16.58 7.67 -1.11
C ARG A 57 -15.35 8.52 -1.46
N GLU A 58 -14.71 9.11 -0.46
CA GLU A 58 -13.43 9.83 -0.58
C GLU A 58 -12.21 8.88 -0.45
N SER A 59 -12.48 7.59 -0.27
CA SER A 59 -11.53 6.58 0.20
C SER A 59 -10.47 6.21 -0.82
N LEU A 60 -10.83 5.94 -2.07
CA LEU A 60 -9.86 5.43 -3.05
C LEU A 60 -8.87 6.50 -3.51
N ALA A 61 -9.32 7.75 -3.63
CA ALA A 61 -8.46 8.87 -3.94
C ALA A 61 -7.49 9.16 -2.78
N ALA A 62 -8.00 9.16 -1.53
CA ALA A 62 -7.16 9.31 -0.35
C ALA A 62 -6.14 8.17 -0.20
N VAL A 63 -6.57 6.92 -0.40
CA VAL A 63 -5.69 5.73 -0.44
C VAL A 63 -4.59 5.92 -1.48
N ARG A 64 -4.95 6.35 -2.70
CA ARG A 64 -3.96 6.62 -3.75
C ARG A 64 -2.93 7.66 -3.33
N VAL A 65 -3.35 8.76 -2.71
CA VAL A 65 -2.42 9.80 -2.23
C VAL A 65 -1.47 9.25 -1.16
N VAL A 66 -1.99 8.47 -0.20
CA VAL A 66 -1.17 7.87 0.87
C VAL A 66 -0.15 6.88 0.31
N ILE A 67 -0.57 6.00 -0.60
CA ILE A 67 0.34 5.03 -1.25
C ILE A 67 1.40 5.77 -2.08
N ALA A 68 1.00 6.79 -2.85
CA ALA A 68 1.91 7.58 -3.67
C ALA A 68 2.98 8.28 -2.83
N ALA A 69 2.58 8.89 -1.70
CA ALA A 69 3.50 9.54 -0.77
C ALA A 69 4.45 8.55 -0.10
N GLU A 70 3.96 7.37 0.28
CA GLU A 70 4.76 6.33 0.92
C GLU A 70 5.77 5.68 -0.05
N LEU A 71 5.40 5.55 -1.32
CA LEU A 71 6.26 4.98 -2.37
C LEU A 71 7.19 6.01 -3.02
N ASP A 72 6.96 7.30 -2.79
CA ASP A 72 7.61 8.42 -3.50
C ASP A 72 7.46 8.30 -5.03
N VAL A 73 6.22 8.01 -5.48
CA VAL A 73 5.88 7.84 -6.91
C VAL A 73 4.60 8.58 -7.27
N PRO A 74 4.39 8.92 -8.57
CA PRO A 74 3.13 9.47 -9.04
C PRO A 74 1.93 8.54 -8.78
N ALA A 75 0.78 9.13 -8.40
CA ALA A 75 -0.44 8.38 -8.06
C ALA A 75 -1.12 7.66 -9.23
N ASP A 76 -0.70 7.95 -10.47
CA ASP A 76 -1.11 7.28 -11.71
C ASP A 76 -0.21 6.09 -12.09
N GLY A 77 0.89 5.89 -11.36
CA GLY A 77 1.83 4.77 -11.55
C GLY A 77 1.30 3.42 -11.05
N PHE A 78 0.15 3.37 -10.40
CA PHE A 78 -0.43 2.14 -9.85
C PHE A 78 -1.96 2.21 -9.80
N ASP A 79 -2.59 1.06 -9.64
CA ASP A 79 -4.04 0.92 -9.54
C ASP A 79 -4.45 0.57 -8.11
N VAL A 80 -5.65 0.99 -7.71
CA VAL A 80 -6.23 0.71 -6.39
C VAL A 80 -7.63 0.17 -6.60
N ALA A 81 -7.95 -0.97 -5.98
CA ALA A 81 -9.26 -1.58 -6.02
C ALA A 81 -9.75 -1.94 -4.62
N MET A 82 -11.06 -1.82 -4.40
CA MET A 82 -11.70 -2.40 -3.24
C MET A 82 -11.76 -3.92 -3.37
N GLU A 83 -11.47 -4.63 -2.28
CA GLU A 83 -11.80 -6.06 -2.13
C GLU A 83 -13.24 -6.25 -1.64
#